data_AF-A0AAP3SM49-F1
#
_entry.id   AF-A0AAP3SM49-F1
#
_cell.length_a   1.000
_cell.length_b   1.000
_cell.length_c   1.000
_cell.angle_alpha   90.00
_cell.angle_beta   90.00
_cell.angle_gamma   90.00
#
_symmetry.space_group_name_H-M   'P 1'
#
loop_
_entity.id
_entity.type
_entity.pdbx_description
1 polymer ?
#
loop_
_entity_poly.entity_id
_entity_poly.type
_entity_poly.pdbx_seq_one_letter_code
_entity_poly.pdbx_strand_id
1 'polypeptide(L)'
;MIKCNVTVCGVIGRDASVRKNKEEKEFLVFPLRVQIPATGGGHTIEVDVRKEGCQEEAAGYRNGSRVEVRGTMYLKRRGDKLYFNLFADEICNAATDDADCVKGELVFRGKVGQNIEEKRDKKDQPYTVFSAFSAEKVDDGFEYQWVRFFCFGKEREAWLQPGVKVDAKGEMNLSAHNGKINLSCKMEELTQYVADSSNYNQ
;
A
#
# COMPACT_ATOMS: atom_id res chain seq x y z
N MET A 1 3.25 -10.34 -3.54
CA MET A 1 2.49 -9.83 -2.38
C MET A 1 2.86 -8.37 -2.18
N ILE A 2 1.89 -7.51 -1.86
CA ILE A 2 2.14 -6.10 -1.51
C ILE A 2 1.60 -5.88 -0.09
N LYS A 3 2.49 -5.49 0.81
CA LYS A 3 2.19 -5.15 2.20
C LYS A 3 2.77 -3.77 2.44
N CYS A 4 2.06 -2.92 3.17
CA CYS A 4 2.58 -1.62 3.57
C CYS A 4 2.49 -1.48 5.10
N ASN A 5 3.57 -1.09 5.76
CA ASN A 5 3.53 -0.66 7.16
C ASN A 5 3.34 0.86 7.15
N VAL A 6 2.20 1.33 7.64
CA VAL A 6 1.74 2.70 7.37
C VAL A 6 1.27 3.44 8.61
N THR A 7 1.39 4.75 8.53
CA THR A 7 0.64 5.73 9.30
C THR A 7 -0.32 6.44 8.35
N VAL A 8 -1.60 6.46 8.70
CA VAL A 8 -2.67 7.05 7.89
C VAL A 8 -3.43 8.06 8.73
N CYS A 9 -3.44 9.32 8.29
CA CYS A 9 -4.24 10.37 8.91
C CYS A 9 -5.44 10.68 8.02
N GLY A 10 -6.64 10.67 8.59
CA GLY A 10 -7.86 10.89 7.83
C GLY A 10 -9.08 11.15 8.71
N VAL A 11 -10.25 11.20 8.06
CA VAL A 11 -11.55 11.38 8.74
C VAL A 11 -12.34 10.09 8.67
N ILE A 12 -12.86 9.63 9.81
CA ILE A 12 -13.77 8.49 9.87
C ILE A 12 -15.01 8.81 9.04
N GLY A 13 -15.29 8.04 7.99
CA GLY A 13 -16.39 8.28 7.06
C GLY A 13 -17.74 7.74 7.53
N ARG A 14 -17.74 6.88 8.56
CA ARG A 14 -18.92 6.29 9.19
C ARG A 14 -18.54 5.75 10.57
N ASP A 15 -19.47 5.83 11.53
CA ASP A 15 -19.31 5.28 12.88
C ASP A 15 -18.75 3.85 12.84
N ALA A 16 -17.84 3.55 13.76
CA ALA A 16 -17.34 2.21 13.92
C ALA A 16 -18.46 1.23 14.30
N SER A 17 -18.33 0.02 13.77
CA SER A 17 -19.20 -1.11 14.07
C SER A 17 -18.38 -2.31 14.48
N VAL A 18 -18.93 -3.14 15.37
CA VAL A 18 -18.31 -4.41 15.75
C VAL A 18 -18.73 -5.49 14.76
N ARG A 19 -17.77 -6.31 14.36
CA ARG A 19 -18.00 -7.54 13.60
C ARG A 19 -17.30 -8.69 14.29
N LYS A 20 -17.74 -9.91 13.98
CA LYS A 20 -17.08 -11.15 14.43
C LYS A 20 -16.44 -11.87 13.27
N ASN A 21 -15.29 -12.50 13.52
CA ASN A 21 -14.64 -13.39 12.57
C ASN A 21 -15.23 -14.81 12.69
N LYS A 22 -14.68 -15.77 11.94
CA LYS A 22 -15.14 -17.18 12.01
C LYS A 22 -14.88 -17.86 13.36
N GLU A 23 -14.02 -17.28 14.18
CA GLU A 23 -13.64 -17.75 15.51
C GLU A 23 -14.42 -16.99 16.61
N GLU A 24 -15.49 -16.27 16.25
CA GLU A 24 -16.30 -15.43 17.15
C GLU A 24 -15.54 -14.27 17.83
N LYS A 25 -14.30 -13.99 17.40
CA LYS A 25 -13.51 -12.86 17.91
C LYS A 25 -14.05 -11.55 17.35
N GLU A 26 -14.32 -10.61 18.24
CA GLU A 26 -14.81 -9.27 17.92
C GLU A 26 -13.70 -8.35 17.40
N PHE A 27 -14.04 -7.52 16.43
CA PHE A 27 -13.19 -6.48 15.91
C PHE A 27 -14.02 -5.28 15.42
N LEU A 28 -13.45 -4.10 15.59
CA LEU A 28 -13.97 -2.83 15.08
C LEU A 28 -13.70 -2.72 13.59
N VAL A 29 -14.67 -2.17 12.86
CA VAL A 29 -14.49 -1.74 11.48
C VAL A 29 -15.06 -0.35 11.24
N PHE A 30 -14.33 0.46 10.48
CA PHE A 30 -14.81 1.73 9.94
C PHE A 30 -14.02 2.13 8.70
N PRO A 31 -14.65 2.85 7.75
CA PRO A 31 -13.93 3.46 6.64
C PRO A 31 -13.25 4.76 7.08
N LEU A 32 -12.01 4.95 6.69
CA LEU A 32 -11.24 6.18 6.86
C LEU A 32 -11.10 6.86 5.50
N ARG A 33 -11.60 8.10 5.37
CA ARG A 33 -11.45 8.91 4.16
C ARG A 33 -10.16 9.70 4.23
N VAL A 34 -9.37 9.65 3.16
CA VAL A 34 -8.05 10.27 3.09
C VAL A 34 -7.87 10.94 1.73
N GLN A 35 -7.48 12.20 1.71
CA GLN A 35 -7.02 12.91 0.51
C GLN A 35 -5.58 12.48 0.19
N ILE A 36 -5.36 12.06 -1.05
CA ILE A 36 -4.03 11.86 -1.62
C ILE A 36 -3.76 12.88 -2.73
N PRO A 37 -2.50 13.19 -3.03
CA PRO A 37 -2.16 14.10 -4.13
C PRO A 37 -2.69 13.61 -5.47
N ALA A 38 -3.25 14.52 -6.28
CA ALA A 38 -3.74 14.22 -7.61
C ALA A 38 -3.44 15.35 -8.61
N THR A 39 -3.44 15.02 -9.90
CA THR A 39 -3.34 16.05 -10.94
C THR A 39 -4.55 16.98 -10.87
N GLY A 40 -4.32 18.26 -10.59
CA GLY A 40 -5.38 19.26 -10.44
C GLY A 40 -6.00 19.37 -9.05
N GLY A 41 -5.45 18.71 -8.02
CA GLY A 41 -5.91 18.85 -6.64
C GLY A 41 -5.72 17.61 -5.77
N GLY A 42 -6.72 17.27 -4.97
CA GLY A 42 -6.76 16.06 -4.16
C GLY A 42 -7.65 14.99 -4.77
N HIS A 43 -7.40 13.73 -4.41
CA HIS A 43 -8.30 12.61 -4.68
C HIS A 43 -8.59 11.89 -3.37
N THR A 44 -9.88 11.62 -3.10
CA THR A 44 -10.28 10.93 -1.87
C THR A 44 -10.24 9.42 -2.07
N ILE A 45 -9.48 8.73 -1.22
CA ILE A 45 -9.56 7.28 -1.08
C ILE A 45 -10.31 6.91 0.20
N GLU A 46 -10.87 5.71 0.22
CA GLU A 46 -11.44 5.09 1.41
C GLU A 46 -10.55 3.91 1.83
N VAL A 47 -10.05 3.97 3.06
CA VAL A 47 -9.25 2.93 3.70
C VAL A 47 -10.14 2.17 4.68
N ASP A 48 -10.34 0.88 4.45
CA ASP A 48 -11.08 0.01 5.35
C ASP A 48 -10.21 -0.32 6.56
N VAL A 49 -10.48 0.32 7.70
CA VAL A 49 -9.76 0.08 8.95
C VAL A 49 -10.41 -1.06 9.73
N ARG A 50 -9.57 -1.95 10.26
CA ARG A 50 -9.95 -3.01 11.19
C ARG A 50 -9.03 -2.96 12.40
N LYS A 51 -9.60 -3.07 13.60
CA LYS A 51 -8.84 -3.17 14.85
C LYS A 51 -9.51 -4.17 15.78
N GLU A 52 -8.74 -4.96 16.50
CA GLU A 52 -9.31 -5.73 17.62
C GLU A 52 -9.93 -4.77 18.65
N GLY A 53 -11.16 -5.08 19.08
CA GLY A 53 -11.90 -4.27 20.05
C GLY A 53 -13.38 -4.65 20.13
N CYS A 54 -14.08 -4.07 21.09
CA CYS A 54 -15.47 -4.41 21.47
C CYS A 54 -16.48 -3.26 21.27
N GLN A 55 -17.75 -3.51 21.59
CA GLN A 55 -18.84 -2.55 21.37
C GLN A 55 -18.69 -1.24 22.17
N GLU A 56 -18.10 -1.31 23.37
CA GLU A 56 -17.83 -0.14 24.20
C GLU A 56 -16.79 0.78 23.55
N GLU A 57 -15.74 0.21 22.95
CA GLU A 57 -14.69 0.98 22.26
C GLU A 57 -15.20 1.62 20.96
N ALA A 58 -16.17 1.00 20.28
CA ALA A 58 -16.73 1.52 19.03
C ALA A 58 -17.30 2.94 19.17
N ALA A 59 -17.80 3.30 20.36
CA ALA A 59 -18.33 4.63 20.66
C ALA A 59 -17.27 5.74 20.55
N GLY A 60 -15.98 5.41 20.70
CA GLY A 60 -14.85 6.35 20.56
C GLY A 60 -14.52 6.71 19.11
N TYR A 61 -15.05 5.97 18.13
CA TYR A 61 -14.69 6.10 16.71
C TYR A 61 -15.92 6.48 15.89
N ARG A 62 -16.24 7.79 15.90
CA ARG A 62 -17.46 8.35 15.30
C ARG A 62 -17.20 8.95 13.93
N ASN A 63 -18.23 8.96 13.07
CA ASN A 63 -18.21 9.66 11.79
C ASN A 63 -17.81 11.13 12.00
N GLY A 64 -16.89 11.63 11.16
CA GLY A 64 -16.36 12.98 11.23
C GLY A 64 -15.15 13.13 12.17
N SER A 65 -14.85 12.14 13.02
CA SER A 65 -13.66 12.19 13.87
C SER A 65 -12.39 12.07 13.05
N ARG A 66 -11.38 12.86 13.42
CA ARG A 66 -10.06 12.83 12.82
C ARG A 66 -9.13 11.91 13.62
N VAL A 67 -8.49 10.98 12.93
CA VAL A 67 -7.63 9.98 13.57
C VAL A 67 -6.35 9.76 12.79
N GLU A 68 -5.29 9.41 13.53
CA GLU A 68 -4.07 8.81 13.01
C GLU A 68 -4.13 7.30 13.28
N VAL A 69 -4.04 6.49 12.23
CA VAL A 69 -4.08 5.03 12.33
C VAL A 69 -2.73 4.47 11.91
N ARG A 70 -2.10 3.68 12.78
CA ARG A 70 -0.87 2.97 12.48
C ARG A 70 -1.14 1.49 12.34
N GLY A 71 -0.53 0.87 11.34
CA GLY A 71 -0.54 -0.58 11.24
C GLY A 71 -0.18 -1.11 9.87
N THR A 72 -0.69 -2.30 9.56
CA THR A 72 -0.39 -3.00 8.31
C THR A 72 -1.53 -2.85 7.31
N MET A 73 -1.24 -2.25 6.16
CA MET A 73 -2.15 -2.12 5.04
C MET A 73 -1.86 -3.14 3.93
N TYR A 74 -2.93 -3.77 3.43
CA TYR A 74 -2.91 -4.66 2.26
C TYR A 74 -3.74 -4.08 1.12
N LEU A 75 -3.16 -4.09 -0.07
CA LEU A 75 -3.79 -3.58 -1.28
C LEU A 75 -4.33 -4.74 -2.10
N LYS A 76 -5.64 -4.71 -2.40
CA LYS A 76 -6.31 -5.75 -3.18
C LYS A 76 -7.04 -5.16 -4.36
N ARG A 77 -6.76 -5.68 -5.55
CA ARG A 77 -7.45 -5.29 -6.78
C ARG A 77 -8.59 -6.27 -7.08
N ARG A 78 -9.77 -5.76 -7.42
CA ARG A 78 -10.90 -6.54 -7.94
C ARG A 78 -11.55 -5.72 -9.06
N GLY A 79 -11.37 -6.17 -10.30
CA GLY A 79 -11.71 -5.37 -11.48
C GLY A 79 -11.02 -4.00 -11.45
N ASP A 80 -11.79 -2.93 -11.64
CA ASP A 80 -11.27 -1.56 -11.66
C ASP A 80 -11.00 -0.96 -10.27
N LYS A 81 -11.43 -1.63 -9.19
CA LYS A 81 -11.33 -1.08 -7.84
C LYS A 81 -10.09 -1.60 -7.11
N LEU A 82 -9.37 -0.67 -6.48
CA LEU A 82 -8.30 -0.95 -5.53
C LEU A 82 -8.81 -0.73 -4.10
N TYR A 83 -8.75 -1.77 -3.28
CA TYR A 83 -9.15 -1.76 -1.89
C TYR A 83 -7.92 -1.61 -0.99
N PHE A 84 -8.04 -0.71 -0.01
CA PHE A 84 -7.02 -0.43 0.99
C PHE A 84 -7.49 -1.01 2.32
N ASN A 85 -6.95 -2.15 2.74
CA ASN A 85 -7.36 -2.82 3.96
C ASN A 85 -6.29 -2.60 5.03
N LEU A 86 -6.56 -1.78 6.04
CA LEU A 86 -5.64 -1.46 7.12
C LEU A 86 -6.02 -2.22 8.39
N PHE A 87 -5.13 -3.09 8.85
CA PHE A 87 -5.19 -3.70 10.17
C PHE A 87 -4.41 -2.78 11.12
N ALA A 88 -5.15 -2.11 12.00
CA ALA A 88 -4.61 -1.13 12.93
C ALA A 88 -3.99 -1.82 14.14
N ASP A 89 -2.75 -1.46 14.43
CA ASP A 89 -2.07 -1.77 15.68
C ASP A 89 -2.44 -0.69 16.72
N GLU A 90 -2.53 0.57 16.29
CA GLU A 90 -2.78 1.74 17.12
C GLU A 90 -3.70 2.73 16.40
N ILE A 91 -4.61 3.37 17.14
CA ILE A 91 -5.42 4.50 16.67
C ILE A 91 -5.29 5.63 17.68
N CYS A 92 -4.78 6.76 17.23
CA CYS A 92 -4.63 7.98 18.01
C CYS A 92 -5.61 9.05 17.53
N ASN A 93 -6.04 9.92 18.44
CA ASN A 93 -6.69 11.16 18.04
C ASN A 93 -5.67 12.04 17.31
N ALA A 94 -6.04 12.55 16.15
CA ALA A 94 -5.23 13.52 15.41
C ALA A 94 -5.75 14.93 15.67
N ALA A 95 -4.87 15.93 15.57
CA ALA A 95 -5.29 17.32 15.68
C ALA A 95 -6.18 17.67 14.47
N THR A 96 -7.17 18.53 14.66
CA THR A 96 -8.16 18.86 13.61
C THR A 96 -7.54 19.50 12.37
N ASP A 97 -6.37 20.11 12.52
CA ASP A 97 -5.57 20.79 11.48
C ASP A 97 -4.49 19.91 10.85
N ASP A 98 -4.26 18.69 11.35
CA ASP A 98 -3.33 17.75 10.72
C ASP A 98 -3.77 17.47 9.28
N ALA A 99 -2.83 17.43 8.34
CA ALA A 99 -3.13 17.11 6.95
C ALA A 99 -3.45 15.61 6.77
N ASP A 100 -4.32 15.29 5.82
CA ASP A 100 -4.50 13.90 5.39
C ASP A 100 -3.17 13.35 4.85
N CYS A 101 -2.85 12.11 5.21
CA CYS A 101 -1.67 11.46 4.67
C CYS A 101 -1.77 9.94 4.67
N VAL A 102 -1.04 9.32 3.74
CA VAL A 102 -0.69 7.91 3.77
C VAL A 102 0.82 7.86 3.65
N LYS A 103 1.51 7.52 4.74
CA LYS A 103 2.97 7.45 4.79
C LYS A 103 3.39 6.09 5.31
N GLY A 104 4.57 5.64 4.88
CA GLY A 104 5.14 4.42 5.41
C GLY A 104 5.98 3.68 4.41
N GLU A 105 6.17 2.40 4.68
CA GLU A 105 7.04 1.52 3.94
C GLU A 105 6.24 0.49 3.18
N LEU A 106 6.58 0.29 1.91
CA LEU A 106 6.04 -0.78 1.07
C LEU A 106 7.04 -1.93 1.04
N VAL A 107 6.55 -3.13 1.34
CA VAL A 107 7.22 -4.41 1.16
C VAL A 107 6.54 -5.13 -0.01
N PHE A 108 7.34 -5.44 -1.02
CA PHE A 108 6.88 -5.97 -2.28
C PHE A 108 7.64 -7.23 -2.66
N ARG A 109 6.87 -8.23 -3.10
CA ARG A 109 7.37 -9.38 -3.84
C ARG A 109 6.62 -9.50 -5.15
N GLY A 110 7.32 -9.55 -6.27
CA GLY A 110 6.67 -9.61 -7.58
C GLY A 110 7.64 -9.79 -8.74
N LYS A 111 7.12 -9.57 -9.95
CA LYS A 111 7.85 -9.76 -11.21
C LYS A 111 8.06 -8.41 -11.90
N VAL A 112 9.30 -8.16 -12.35
CA VAL A 112 9.67 -6.95 -13.09
C VAL A 112 8.98 -6.94 -14.46
N GLY A 113 8.43 -5.79 -14.83
CA GLY A 113 7.80 -5.54 -16.13
C GLY A 113 8.82 -5.41 -17.26
N GLN A 114 8.33 -5.05 -18.45
CA GLN A 114 9.17 -4.97 -19.66
C GLN A 114 10.08 -3.74 -19.67
N ASN A 115 9.61 -2.62 -19.11
CA ASN A 115 10.30 -1.34 -19.22
C ASN A 115 11.13 -1.05 -17.97
N ILE A 116 12.44 -0.89 -18.19
CA ILE A 116 13.42 -0.44 -17.20
C ILE A 116 14.16 0.75 -17.83
N GLU A 117 14.13 1.88 -17.16
CA GLU A 117 14.69 3.14 -17.64
C GLU A 117 15.85 3.55 -16.73
N GLU A 118 17.02 3.74 -17.33
CA GLU A 118 18.20 4.31 -16.67
C GLU A 118 18.22 5.82 -16.96
N LYS A 119 18.23 6.62 -15.90
CA LYS A 119 18.05 8.06 -15.94
C LYS A 119 19.08 8.76 -15.07
N ARG A 120 19.17 10.07 -15.24
CA ARG A 120 20.01 10.95 -14.42
C ARG A 120 19.18 12.06 -13.81
N ASP A 121 19.40 12.34 -12.52
CA ASP A 121 18.68 13.39 -11.81
C ASP A 121 19.24 14.79 -12.16
N LYS A 122 18.72 15.84 -11.52
CA LYS A 122 19.17 17.22 -11.78
C LYS A 122 20.63 17.48 -11.38
N LYS A 123 21.22 16.59 -10.57
CA LYS A 123 22.62 16.63 -10.12
C LYS A 123 23.49 15.62 -10.88
N ASP A 124 23.00 15.13 -12.02
CA ASP A 124 23.67 14.15 -12.87
C ASP A 124 23.91 12.79 -12.16
N GLN A 125 23.18 12.50 -11.08
CA GLN A 125 23.28 11.22 -10.38
C GLN A 125 22.41 10.16 -11.04
N PRO A 126 22.91 8.92 -11.21
CA PRO A 126 22.15 7.86 -11.84
C PRO A 126 20.98 7.43 -10.96
N TYR A 127 19.87 7.11 -11.61
CA TYR A 127 18.75 6.41 -10.99
C TYR A 127 18.02 5.53 -12.00
N THR A 128 17.47 4.43 -11.51
CA THR A 128 16.69 3.48 -12.31
C THR A 128 15.20 3.63 -12.00
N VAL A 129 14.36 3.63 -13.03
CA VAL A 129 12.91 3.57 -12.92
C VAL A 129 12.41 2.32 -13.60
N PHE A 130 11.61 1.52 -12.90
CA PHE A 130 10.95 0.36 -13.49
C PHE A 130 9.58 0.15 -12.87
N SER A 131 8.77 -0.69 -13.50
CA SER A 131 7.53 -1.17 -12.89
C SER A 131 7.62 -2.65 -12.62
N ALA A 132 7.07 -3.10 -11.51
CA ALA A 132 6.89 -4.52 -11.23
C ALA A 132 5.46 -4.75 -10.72
N PHE A 133 4.99 -5.99 -10.83
CA PHE A 133 3.65 -6.36 -10.40
C PHE A 133 3.65 -7.54 -9.46
N SER A 134 2.66 -7.54 -8.56
CA SER A 134 2.24 -8.73 -7.82
C SER A 134 0.95 -9.26 -8.44
N ALA A 135 0.85 -10.58 -8.60
CA ALA A 135 -0.37 -11.25 -9.02
C ALA A 135 -1.08 -11.86 -7.81
N GLU A 136 -2.40 -11.69 -7.72
CA GLU A 136 -3.28 -12.38 -6.77
C GLU A 136 -4.20 -13.32 -7.57
N LYS A 137 -4.27 -14.59 -7.16
CA LYS A 137 -5.23 -15.53 -7.77
C LYS A 137 -6.65 -15.13 -7.35
N VAL A 138 -7.55 -15.06 -8.31
CA VAL A 138 -8.99 -14.84 -8.11
C VAL A 138 -9.75 -15.99 -8.77
N ASP A 139 -11.09 -16.01 -8.62
CA ASP A 139 -11.93 -17.11 -9.10
C ASP A 139 -11.66 -17.43 -10.58
N ASP A 140 -11.68 -16.40 -11.43
CA ASP A 140 -11.42 -16.52 -12.87
C ASP A 140 -10.07 -15.88 -13.26
N GLY A 141 -8.97 -16.42 -12.73
CA GLY A 141 -7.61 -16.11 -13.19
C GLY A 141 -6.79 -15.30 -12.18
N PHE A 142 -6.22 -14.17 -12.63
CA PHE A 142 -5.29 -13.37 -11.83
C PHE A 142 -5.57 -11.88 -11.94
N GLU A 143 -5.49 -11.21 -10.79
CA GLU A 143 -5.48 -9.76 -10.70
C GLU A 143 -4.06 -9.25 -10.49
N TYR A 144 -3.69 -8.21 -11.23
CA TYR A 144 -2.33 -7.68 -11.25
C TYR A 144 -2.30 -6.28 -10.63
N GLN A 145 -1.53 -6.13 -9.56
CA GLN A 145 -1.26 -4.82 -8.96
C GLN A 145 0.16 -4.38 -9.29
N TRP A 146 0.24 -3.29 -10.05
CA TRP A 146 1.49 -2.68 -10.49
C TRP A 146 1.99 -1.64 -9.47
N VAL A 147 3.31 -1.56 -9.34
CA VAL A 147 4.04 -0.59 -8.53
C VAL A 147 5.17 -0.01 -9.37
N ARG A 148 5.31 1.31 -9.36
CA ARG A 148 6.44 2.01 -9.99
C ARG A 148 7.55 2.22 -8.97
N PHE A 149 8.76 1.78 -9.29
CA PHE A 149 9.92 1.86 -8.42
C PHE A 149 10.90 2.91 -8.90
N PHE A 150 11.54 3.59 -7.95
CA PHE A 150 12.60 4.55 -8.17
C PHE A 150 13.83 4.16 -7.32
N CYS A 151 14.92 3.80 -7.96
CA CYS A 151 16.18 3.45 -7.30
C CYS A 151 17.19 4.57 -7.53
N PHE A 152 17.41 5.43 -6.54
CA PHE A 152 18.30 6.60 -6.65
C PHE A 152 19.73 6.31 -6.21
N GLY A 153 20.69 7.05 -6.76
CA GLY A 153 22.07 7.10 -6.26
C GLY A 153 22.92 5.89 -6.60
N LYS A 154 22.44 4.99 -7.46
CA LYS A 154 23.20 3.84 -7.96
C LYS A 154 22.84 3.52 -9.40
N GLU A 155 23.82 3.01 -10.14
CA GLU A 155 23.60 2.43 -11.46
C GLU A 155 22.72 1.18 -11.35
N ARG A 156 22.07 0.84 -12.46
CA ARG A 156 21.26 -0.37 -12.54
C ARG A 156 22.11 -1.61 -12.33
N GLU A 157 21.60 -2.54 -11.52
CA GLU A 157 22.24 -3.84 -11.35
C GLU A 157 21.99 -4.72 -12.60
N ALA A 158 23.04 -5.38 -13.11
CA ALA A 158 22.96 -6.18 -14.34
C ALA A 158 21.91 -7.30 -14.30
N TRP A 159 21.62 -7.85 -13.12
CA TRP A 159 20.60 -8.88 -12.93
C TRP A 159 19.17 -8.32 -13.00
N LEU A 160 18.97 -7.02 -12.82
CA LEU A 160 17.65 -6.38 -12.87
C LEU A 160 17.18 -6.31 -14.34
N GLN A 161 16.54 -7.37 -14.80
CA GLN A 161 16.07 -7.55 -16.17
C GLN A 161 14.56 -7.77 -16.22
N PRO A 162 13.91 -7.53 -17.37
CA PRO A 162 12.50 -7.85 -17.54
C PRO A 162 12.17 -9.28 -17.13
N GLY A 163 11.11 -9.44 -16.36
CA GLY A 163 10.60 -10.74 -15.95
C GLY A 163 11.33 -11.42 -14.79
N VAL A 164 12.40 -10.84 -14.23
CA VAL A 164 12.99 -11.37 -12.99
C VAL A 164 12.02 -11.15 -11.82
N LYS A 165 12.07 -12.06 -10.84
CA LYS A 165 11.34 -11.87 -9.58
C LYS A 165 12.20 -11.08 -8.62
N VAL A 166 11.57 -10.21 -7.84
CA VAL A 166 12.26 -9.32 -6.89
C VAL A 166 11.54 -9.27 -5.56
N ASP A 167 12.34 -9.13 -4.51
CA ASP A 167 11.92 -8.59 -3.22
C ASP A 167 12.40 -7.14 -3.14
N ALA A 168 11.50 -6.26 -2.73
CA ALA A 168 11.71 -4.82 -2.72
C ALA A 168 11.11 -4.20 -1.46
N LYS A 169 11.81 -3.22 -0.90
CA LYS A 169 11.39 -2.46 0.27
C LYS A 169 11.77 -0.99 0.12
N GLY A 170 10.89 -0.10 0.56
CA GLY A 170 11.19 1.32 0.61
C GLY A 170 9.97 2.19 0.85
N GLU A 171 10.17 3.49 0.79
CA GLU A 171 9.16 4.50 1.09
C GLU A 171 8.02 4.47 0.05
N MET A 172 6.79 4.23 0.53
CA MET A 172 5.60 4.17 -0.31
C MET A 172 5.07 5.56 -0.65
N ASN A 173 4.51 5.70 -1.84
CA ASN A 173 3.88 6.92 -2.31
C ASN A 173 2.59 6.59 -3.07
N LEU A 174 1.49 7.26 -2.70
CA LEU A 174 0.19 7.18 -3.38
C LEU A 174 -0.14 8.51 -4.03
N SER A 175 -0.65 8.45 -5.26
CA SER A 175 -1.21 9.60 -5.96
C SER A 175 -2.34 9.17 -6.88
N ALA A 176 -3.09 10.12 -7.44
CA ALA A 176 -4.09 9.83 -8.47
C ALA A 176 -3.86 10.67 -9.74
N HIS A 177 -4.14 10.07 -10.89
CA HIS A 177 -4.14 10.74 -12.18
C HIS A 177 -5.37 10.31 -12.97
N ASN A 178 -6.22 11.26 -13.36
CA ASN A 178 -7.53 11.01 -14.01
C ASN A 178 -8.37 9.97 -13.25
N GLY A 179 -8.44 10.10 -11.92
CA GLY A 179 -9.18 9.19 -11.03
C GLY A 179 -8.53 7.81 -10.83
N LYS A 180 -7.42 7.50 -11.50
CA LYS A 180 -6.70 6.23 -11.31
C LYS A 180 -5.61 6.38 -10.26
N ILE A 181 -5.63 5.50 -9.27
CA ILE A 181 -4.60 5.44 -8.24
C ILE A 181 -3.28 4.92 -8.81
N ASN A 182 -2.20 5.64 -8.53
CA ASN A 182 -0.84 5.25 -8.80
C ASN A 182 -0.14 4.92 -7.47
N LEU A 183 0.47 3.74 -7.42
CA LEU A 183 1.31 3.30 -6.33
C LEU A 183 2.76 3.29 -6.78
N SER A 184 3.60 3.98 -6.03
CA SER A 184 5.03 4.02 -6.26
C SER A 184 5.82 3.77 -4.98
N CYS A 185 7.08 3.36 -5.15
CA CYS A 185 8.01 3.12 -4.07
C CYS A 185 9.36 3.75 -4.42
N LYS A 186 9.86 4.59 -3.51
CA LYS A 186 11.24 5.04 -3.52
C LYS A 186 12.07 3.96 -2.80
N MET A 187 12.89 3.27 -3.57
CA MET A 187 13.52 2.02 -3.15
C MET A 187 14.65 2.25 -2.16
N GLU A 188 14.69 1.43 -1.12
CA GLU A 188 15.79 1.35 -0.15
C GLU A 188 16.53 0.01 -0.29
N GLU A 189 15.79 -1.09 -0.39
CA GLU A 189 16.32 -2.44 -0.55
C GLU A 189 15.71 -3.10 -1.80
N LEU A 190 16.55 -3.74 -2.61
CA LEU A 190 16.12 -4.46 -3.82
C LEU A 190 17.01 -5.68 -4.00
N THR A 191 16.40 -6.87 -4.06
CA THR A 191 17.12 -8.13 -4.26
C THR A 191 16.39 -8.99 -5.29
N GLN A 192 17.17 -9.82 -6.00
CA GLN A 192 16.59 -10.83 -6.86
C GLN A 192 15.96 -11.92 -5.99
N TYR A 193 14.68 -12.20 -6.21
CA TYR A 193 14.00 -13.31 -5.55
C TYR A 193 14.28 -14.59 -6.33
N VAL A 194 15.10 -15.46 -5.74
CA VAL A 194 15.30 -16.84 -6.20
C VAL A 194 14.41 -17.72 -5.33
N ALA A 195 13.46 -18.41 -5.94
CA ALA A 195 12.66 -19.39 -5.20
C ALA A 195 13.58 -20.54 -4.80
N ASP A 196 13.58 -20.92 -3.52
CA ASP A 196 14.26 -22.13 -3.10
C ASP A 196 13.71 -23.32 -3.89
N SER A 197 14.59 -24.01 -4.60
CA SER A 197 14.28 -25.20 -5.39
C SER A 197 13.84 -26.40 -4.54
N SER A 198 13.74 -26.26 -3.21
CA SER A 198 13.35 -27.31 -2.27
C SER A 198 11.84 -27.49 -2.08
N ASN A 199 10.98 -26.63 -2.64
CA ASN A 199 9.51 -26.73 -2.47
C ASN A 199 8.75 -27.25 -3.69
N TYR A 200 9.43 -27.87 -4.66
CA TYR A 200 8.77 -28.81 -5.58
C TYR A 200 8.98 -30.23 -5.05
N ASN A 201 8.19 -30.60 -4.03
CA ASN A 201 7.70 -31.94 -3.72
C ASN A 201 7.23 -31.99 -2.26
N GLN A 202 5.96 -31.70 -2.03
CA GLN A 202 5.07 -32.44 -1.12
C GLN A 202 3.62 -32.14 -1.46
#